data_AF-A0ABD5SUY6-F1
#
_entry.id   AF-A0ABD5SUY6-F1
#
_cell.length_a   1.000
_cell.length_b   1.000
_cell.length_c   1.000
_cell.angle_alpha   90.00
_cell.angle_beta   90.00
_cell.angle_gamma   90.00
#
_symmetry.space_group_name_H-M   'P 1'
#
loop_
_entity.id
_entity.type
_entity.pdbx_description
1 polymer ?
#
loop_
_entity_poly.entity_id
_entity_poly.type
_entity_poly.pdbx_seq_one_letter_code
_entity_poly.pdbx_strand_id
1 'polypeptide(L)'
;MNRPRSRRALLASVVTTAAVATGGFEHVSNTANRPPLESGSVPADWYDCRSVTRPEPRLSTDDNALEFRTYPSLPSGSGSKEAGDSSDRSPPPSLVDSAAEYVTEFERAYRQNAFIVQFGNETRTFDLRRSDHRTAAIGSSTNADAVMVAIRYDLTLGTQQSAVDPRDEWDVRVTYYIDENFVLRARYDGVAEDLSLEPDPRRQGELVACLS
;
A
#
# COMPACT_ATOMS: atom_id res chain seq x y z
N MET A 1 48.65 56.47 16.34
CA MET A 1 49.82 55.57 16.49
C MET A 1 49.72 54.95 17.88
N ASN A 2 49.61 53.65 18.17
CA ASN A 2 49.76 52.39 17.44
C ASN A 2 48.97 51.28 18.21
N ARG A 3 48.32 50.35 17.47
CA ARG A 3 48.11 48.93 17.89
C ARG A 3 49.49 48.22 17.91
N PRO A 4 49.74 47.04 18.55
CA PRO A 4 48.92 45.81 18.66
C PRO A 4 49.06 45.08 20.06
N ARG A 5 48.45 43.93 20.43
CA ARG A 5 48.51 42.56 19.87
C ARG A 5 47.36 41.67 20.39
N SER A 6 46.85 40.89 19.44
CA SER A 6 45.97 39.71 19.53
C SER A 6 46.52 38.57 20.41
N ARG A 7 45.63 37.81 21.05
CA ARG A 7 45.60 36.33 21.01
C ARG A 7 44.24 35.76 21.45
N ARG A 8 43.72 34.90 20.58
CA ARG A 8 42.50 34.07 20.58
C ARG A 8 42.28 33.21 21.84
N ALA A 9 41.01 32.98 22.20
CA ALA A 9 40.46 31.69 22.68
C ALA A 9 38.91 31.78 22.66
N LEU A 10 38.27 31.33 21.58
CA LEU A 10 37.59 30.03 21.40
C LEU A 10 36.20 29.94 22.08
N LEU A 11 35.18 29.96 21.22
CA LEU A 11 33.77 29.69 21.48
C LEU A 11 33.61 28.22 21.91
N ALA A 12 32.90 27.98 23.00
CA ALA A 12 32.39 26.65 23.35
C ALA A 12 30.89 26.62 23.04
N SER A 13 30.56 26.28 21.80
CA SER A 13 29.21 25.95 21.38
C SER A 13 28.91 24.52 21.83
N VAL A 14 28.00 24.34 22.79
CA VAL A 14 27.49 23.02 23.14
C VAL A 14 26.43 22.65 22.11
N VAL A 15 26.79 21.80 21.16
CA VAL A 15 25.84 21.14 20.26
C VAL A 15 25.37 19.87 20.96
N THR A 16 24.14 19.87 21.44
CA THR A 16 23.47 18.65 21.89
C THR A 16 23.07 17.85 20.66
N THR A 17 23.86 16.84 20.30
CA THR A 17 23.46 15.83 19.33
C THR A 17 22.39 14.94 19.98
N ALA A 18 21.13 15.20 19.65
CA ALA A 18 20.07 14.22 19.85
C ALA A 18 20.36 13.05 18.91
N ALA A 19 20.76 11.92 19.47
CA ALA A 19 20.79 10.65 18.76
C ALA A 19 19.33 10.25 18.50
N VAL A 20 18.84 10.57 17.30
CA VAL A 20 17.64 9.92 16.77
C VAL A 20 18.06 8.50 16.46
N ALA A 21 17.63 7.56 17.28
CA ALA A 21 17.68 6.15 16.95
C ALA A 21 16.80 5.96 15.70
N THR A 22 17.42 5.91 14.53
CA THR A 22 16.81 5.33 13.35
C THR A 22 16.59 3.86 13.68
N GLY A 23 15.34 3.54 14.04
CA GLY A 23 14.87 2.16 14.12
C GLY A 23 15.08 1.52 12.76
N GLY A 24 16.19 0.80 12.63
CA GLY A 24 16.53 0.03 11.45
C GLY A 24 15.53 -1.10 11.29
N PHE A 25 14.65 -0.96 10.31
CA PHE A 25 14.27 -2.10 9.51
C PHE A 25 15.22 -2.12 8.32
N GLU A 26 16.31 -2.86 8.46
CA GLU A 26 17.03 -3.36 7.29
C GLU A 26 16.09 -4.33 6.58
N HIS A 27 15.27 -3.80 5.67
CA HIS A 27 14.65 -4.65 4.66
C HIS A 27 15.80 -5.06 3.75
N VAL A 28 16.35 -6.27 3.98
CA VAL A 28 17.26 -6.92 3.04
C VAL A 28 16.43 -7.26 1.80
N SER A 29 16.20 -6.25 0.98
CA SER A 29 15.71 -6.44 -0.38
C SER A 29 16.83 -7.13 -1.12
N ASN A 30 16.71 -8.45 -1.29
CA ASN A 30 17.52 -9.24 -2.20
C ASN A 30 17.21 -8.78 -3.65
N THR A 31 17.68 -7.57 -4.02
CA THR A 31 17.46 -6.93 -5.33
C THR A 31 18.49 -7.36 -6.37
N ALA A 32 19.49 -8.16 -5.99
CA ALA A 32 20.67 -8.39 -6.82
C ALA A 32 20.49 -9.42 -7.97
N ASN A 33 19.34 -10.09 -8.12
CA ASN A 33 19.19 -11.18 -9.11
C ASN A 33 17.83 -11.28 -9.79
N ARG A 34 17.05 -10.18 -9.86
CA ARG A 34 15.78 -10.20 -10.58
C ARG A 34 16.01 -9.91 -12.07
N PRO A 35 15.76 -10.87 -12.98
CA PRO A 35 15.86 -10.59 -14.41
C PRO A 35 14.90 -9.45 -14.80
N PRO A 36 15.27 -8.61 -15.78
CA PRO A 36 14.40 -7.55 -16.25
C PRO A 36 13.06 -8.14 -16.73
N LEU A 37 11.96 -7.47 -16.36
CA LEU A 37 10.61 -7.88 -16.77
C LEU A 37 10.44 -7.55 -18.27
N GLU A 38 10.59 -8.55 -19.15
CA GLU A 38 10.55 -8.36 -20.61
C GLU A 38 9.19 -7.85 -21.11
N SER A 39 8.09 -8.23 -20.44
CA SER A 39 6.71 -7.82 -20.76
C SER A 39 6.17 -6.72 -19.84
N GLY A 40 6.92 -6.36 -18.78
CA GLY A 40 6.40 -5.58 -17.66
C GLY A 40 5.44 -6.35 -16.75
N SER A 41 4.98 -7.56 -17.09
CA SER A 41 4.25 -8.43 -16.17
C SER A 41 5.22 -9.26 -15.32
N VAL A 42 4.77 -9.68 -14.15
CA VAL A 42 5.54 -10.54 -13.25
C VAL A 42 5.14 -12.00 -13.50
N PRO A 43 6.09 -12.94 -13.68
CA PRO A 43 5.78 -14.35 -13.85
C PRO A 43 4.99 -14.95 -12.68
N ALA A 44 4.09 -15.89 -12.99
CA ALA A 44 3.21 -16.52 -11.99
C ALA A 44 3.96 -17.27 -10.89
N ASP A 45 5.13 -17.84 -11.19
CA ASP A 45 5.98 -18.60 -10.28
C ASP A 45 7.00 -17.74 -9.52
N TRP A 46 6.95 -16.43 -9.69
CA TRP A 46 7.89 -15.50 -9.06
C TRP A 46 7.70 -15.38 -7.54
N TYR A 47 6.49 -15.67 -7.06
CA TYR A 47 6.10 -15.54 -5.67
C TYR A 47 5.54 -16.86 -5.11
N ASP A 48 5.94 -17.20 -3.88
CA ASP A 48 5.34 -18.30 -3.13
C ASP A 48 4.14 -17.79 -2.34
N CYS A 49 2.95 -18.33 -2.60
CA CYS A 49 1.73 -17.94 -1.89
C CYS A 49 1.76 -18.26 -0.38
N ARG A 50 2.76 -19.01 0.10
CA ARG A 50 3.00 -19.18 1.54
C ARG A 50 3.66 -17.96 2.19
N SER A 51 4.22 -17.03 1.42
CA SER A 51 4.86 -15.82 1.91
C SER A 51 3.99 -14.56 1.78
N VAL A 52 2.67 -14.72 1.67
CA VAL A 52 1.74 -13.58 1.61
C VAL A 52 1.78 -12.79 2.93
N THR A 53 2.03 -11.48 2.86
CA THR A 53 2.13 -10.57 4.02
C THR A 53 0.80 -9.88 4.35
N ARG A 54 -0.33 -10.58 4.13
CA ARG A 54 -1.67 -10.03 4.36
C ARG A 54 -2.08 -10.12 5.84
N PRO A 55 -2.51 -9.02 6.48
CA PRO A 55 -3.01 -9.06 7.85
C PRO A 55 -4.28 -9.89 7.99
N GLU A 56 -4.25 -10.88 8.88
CA GLU A 56 -5.37 -11.76 9.20
C GLU A 56 -5.64 -11.73 10.72
N PRO A 57 -6.52 -10.83 11.19
CA PRO A 57 -6.82 -10.70 12.61
C PRO A 57 -7.65 -11.87 13.12
N ARG A 58 -7.55 -12.12 14.42
CA ARG A 58 -8.45 -13.03 15.12
C ARG A 58 -9.79 -12.35 15.37
N LEU A 59 -10.84 -13.15 15.54
CA LEU A 59 -12.15 -12.63 15.93
C LEU A 59 -12.05 -11.90 17.27
N SER A 60 -12.64 -10.71 17.34
CA SER A 60 -12.78 -9.96 18.59
C SER A 60 -13.76 -10.68 19.52
N THR A 61 -13.53 -10.54 20.82
CA THR A 61 -14.46 -10.94 21.89
C THR A 61 -15.15 -9.74 22.55
N ASP A 62 -14.81 -8.52 22.14
CA ASP A 62 -15.45 -7.27 22.57
C ASP A 62 -16.35 -6.76 21.45
N ASP A 63 -17.65 -6.61 21.75
CA ASP A 63 -18.67 -6.13 20.82
C ASP A 63 -18.44 -4.69 20.35
N ASN A 64 -17.64 -3.91 21.08
CA ASN A 64 -17.31 -2.53 20.70
C ASN A 64 -16.01 -2.43 19.89
N ALA A 65 -15.30 -3.53 19.69
CA ALA A 65 -14.10 -3.53 18.86
C ALA A 65 -14.46 -3.56 17.38
N LEU A 66 -13.54 -3.13 16.52
CA LEU A 66 -13.75 -3.25 15.09
C LEU A 66 -13.75 -4.72 14.68
N GLU A 67 -14.75 -5.08 13.87
CA GLU A 67 -14.80 -6.40 13.25
C GLU A 67 -13.77 -6.53 12.12
N PHE A 68 -13.35 -7.76 11.87
CA PHE A 68 -12.54 -8.10 10.70
C PHE A 68 -13.25 -7.69 9.42
N ARG A 69 -12.51 -7.10 8.48
CA ARG A 69 -13.02 -6.76 7.16
C ARG A 69 -12.56 -7.78 6.13
N THR A 70 -13.51 -8.45 5.49
CA THR A 70 -13.23 -9.39 4.39
C THR A 70 -12.58 -8.67 3.22
N TYR A 71 -11.53 -9.25 2.66
CA TYR A 71 -10.87 -8.73 1.46
C TYR A 71 -11.77 -8.91 0.22
N PRO A 72 -11.82 -7.92 -0.68
CA PRO A 72 -12.59 -8.05 -1.91
C PRO A 72 -12.00 -9.13 -2.83
N SER A 73 -12.86 -9.75 -3.64
CA SER A 73 -12.44 -10.62 -4.73
C SER A 73 -12.11 -9.78 -5.98
N LEU A 74 -11.24 -10.29 -6.86
CA LEU A 74 -10.89 -9.61 -8.09
C LEU A 74 -12.15 -9.42 -8.96
N PRO A 75 -12.38 -8.23 -9.55
CA PRO A 75 -13.46 -8.04 -10.51
C PRO A 75 -13.27 -9.01 -11.68
N SER A 76 -14.29 -9.82 -11.97
CA SER A 76 -14.27 -10.84 -13.01
C SER A 76 -14.26 -10.19 -14.40
N GLY A 77 -13.06 -9.93 -14.93
CA GLY A 77 -12.85 -9.32 -16.26
C GLY A 77 -12.02 -10.14 -17.25
N SER A 78 -11.42 -11.27 -16.84
CA SER A 78 -10.45 -12.04 -17.65
C SER A 78 -10.91 -13.45 -18.06
N GLY A 79 -12.06 -13.92 -17.58
CA GLY A 79 -12.56 -15.27 -17.90
C GLY A 79 -13.17 -15.36 -19.31
N SER A 80 -12.36 -15.83 -20.26
CA SER A 80 -12.72 -16.46 -21.55
C SER A 80 -14.21 -16.71 -21.84
N LYS A 81 -14.67 -16.13 -22.97
CA LYS A 81 -15.70 -16.63 -23.91
C LYS A 81 -16.56 -17.82 -23.43
N GLU A 82 -17.71 -17.53 -22.87
CA GLU A 82 -18.92 -18.28 -23.24
C GLU A 82 -19.93 -17.28 -23.77
N ALA A 83 -20.19 -17.38 -25.08
CA ALA A 83 -21.27 -16.69 -25.76
C ALA A 83 -22.60 -17.28 -25.26
N GLY A 84 -23.01 -16.87 -24.07
CA GLY A 84 -24.37 -17.02 -23.59
C GLY A 84 -25.22 -15.97 -24.29
N ASP A 85 -26.06 -16.42 -25.20
CA ASP A 85 -27.07 -15.65 -25.92
C ASP A 85 -27.98 -14.89 -24.92
N SER A 86 -27.68 -13.63 -24.64
CA SER A 86 -28.49 -12.74 -23.81
C SER A 86 -28.19 -11.29 -24.20
N SER A 87 -28.92 -10.83 -25.21
CA SER A 87 -28.78 -9.53 -25.87
C SER A 87 -29.18 -8.30 -25.02
N ASP A 88 -29.12 -8.39 -23.69
CA ASP A 88 -29.54 -7.29 -22.78
C ASP A 88 -28.63 -7.08 -21.56
N ARG A 89 -27.41 -7.61 -21.59
CA ARG A 89 -26.45 -7.45 -20.47
C ARG A 89 -25.26 -6.61 -20.92
N SER A 90 -25.09 -5.43 -20.31
CA SER A 90 -23.85 -4.65 -20.46
C SER A 90 -22.65 -5.55 -20.13
N PRO A 91 -21.57 -5.49 -20.93
CA PRO A 91 -20.37 -6.28 -20.65
C PRO A 91 -19.84 -5.94 -19.24
N PRO A 92 -19.27 -6.91 -18.51
CA PRO A 92 -18.63 -6.62 -17.23
C PRO A 92 -17.54 -5.56 -17.43
N PRO A 93 -17.35 -4.65 -16.45
CA PRO A 93 -16.30 -3.64 -16.54
C PRO A 93 -14.94 -4.31 -16.67
N SER A 94 -14.05 -3.71 -17.46
CA SER A 94 -12.69 -4.24 -17.62
C SER A 94 -11.94 -4.20 -16.28
N LEU A 95 -10.88 -5.02 -16.15
CA LEU A 95 -9.99 -4.98 -14.99
C LEU A 95 -9.46 -3.55 -14.76
N VAL A 96 -9.10 -2.85 -15.84
CA VAL A 96 -8.58 -1.47 -15.78
C VAL A 96 -9.60 -0.50 -15.17
N ASP A 97 -10.87 -0.59 -15.58
CA ASP A 97 -11.93 0.33 -15.15
C ASP A 97 -12.32 0.11 -13.68
N SER A 98 -12.17 -1.12 -13.19
CA SER A 98 -12.56 -1.51 -11.83
C SER A 98 -11.38 -1.57 -10.85
N ALA A 99 -10.14 -1.52 -11.33
CA ALA A 99 -8.93 -1.71 -10.51
C ALA A 99 -8.81 -0.67 -9.39
N ALA A 100 -9.12 0.60 -9.66
CA ALA A 100 -9.02 1.65 -8.65
C ALA A 100 -9.96 1.42 -7.47
N GLU A 101 -11.19 0.96 -7.74
CA GLU A 101 -12.18 0.68 -6.70
C GLU A 101 -11.82 -0.59 -5.92
N TYR A 102 -11.43 -1.65 -6.64
CA TYR A 102 -10.92 -2.87 -6.02
C TYR A 102 -9.76 -2.58 -5.06
N VAL A 103 -8.75 -1.81 -5.49
CA VAL A 103 -7.60 -1.43 -4.66
C VAL A 103 -8.01 -0.59 -3.46
N THR A 104 -9.00 0.27 -3.61
CA THR A 104 -9.49 1.09 -2.49
C THR A 104 -10.14 0.22 -1.42
N GLU A 105 -10.99 -0.73 -1.83
CA GLU A 105 -11.62 -1.67 -0.90
C GLU A 105 -10.60 -2.63 -0.29
N PHE A 106 -9.61 -3.06 -1.08
CA PHE A 106 -8.52 -3.91 -0.63
C PHE A 106 -7.64 -3.19 0.40
N GLU A 107 -7.19 -1.97 0.13
CA GLU A 107 -6.40 -1.17 1.08
C GLU A 107 -7.20 -0.90 2.36
N ARG A 108 -8.50 -0.62 2.23
CA ARG A 108 -9.38 -0.43 3.39
C ARG A 108 -9.43 -1.68 4.27
N ALA A 109 -9.60 -2.86 3.68
CA ALA A 109 -9.52 -4.12 4.42
C ALA A 109 -8.12 -4.35 5.01
N TYR A 110 -7.06 -4.14 4.23
CA TYR A 110 -5.68 -4.31 4.64
C TYR A 110 -5.32 -3.45 5.87
N ARG A 111 -5.65 -2.15 5.84
CA ARG A 111 -5.34 -1.21 6.92
C ARG A 111 -6.18 -1.47 8.17
N GLN A 112 -7.47 -1.77 8.02
CA GLN A 112 -8.32 -2.09 9.17
C GLN A 112 -7.84 -3.37 9.85
N ASN A 113 -7.57 -4.41 9.05
CA ASN A 113 -7.10 -5.68 9.56
C ASN A 113 -5.72 -5.57 10.22
N ALA A 114 -4.80 -4.77 9.66
CA ALA A 114 -3.52 -4.45 10.30
C ALA A 114 -3.72 -3.74 11.64
N PHE A 115 -4.65 -2.79 11.71
CA PHE A 115 -4.98 -2.07 12.94
C PHE A 115 -5.54 -3.01 14.02
N ILE A 116 -6.42 -3.95 13.63
CA ILE A 116 -6.95 -4.98 14.53
C ILE A 116 -5.85 -5.96 14.96
N VAL A 117 -4.95 -6.39 14.06
CA VAL A 117 -3.81 -7.24 14.43
C VAL A 117 -2.95 -6.55 15.50
N GLN A 118 -2.78 -5.23 15.39
CA GLN A 118 -1.94 -4.47 16.30
C GLN A 118 -2.59 -4.18 17.66
N PHE A 119 -3.88 -3.81 17.68
CA PHE A 119 -4.55 -3.31 18.89
C PHE A 119 -5.72 -4.19 19.37
N GLY A 120 -6.12 -5.19 18.60
CA GLY A 120 -7.15 -6.16 18.95
C GLY A 120 -8.45 -5.51 19.41
N ASN A 121 -8.88 -5.90 20.61
CA ASN A 121 -10.13 -5.45 21.22
C ASN A 121 -10.13 -3.96 21.59
N GLU A 122 -9.00 -3.25 21.51
CA GLU A 122 -8.96 -1.81 21.79
C GLU A 122 -9.39 -0.96 20.60
N THR A 123 -9.49 -1.53 19.39
CA THR A 123 -9.88 -0.77 18.18
C THR A 123 -11.29 -0.20 18.30
N ARG A 124 -11.53 1.04 17.85
CA ARG A 124 -12.85 1.70 17.96
C ARG A 124 -13.28 2.39 16.68
N THR A 125 -12.41 3.22 16.13
CA THR A 125 -12.71 4.02 14.93
C THR A 125 -11.73 3.68 13.84
N PHE A 126 -12.24 3.55 12.62
CA PHE A 126 -11.45 3.40 11.42
C PHE A 126 -12.20 4.10 10.28
N ASP A 127 -11.52 5.03 9.62
CA ASP A 127 -12.01 5.64 8.39
C ASP A 127 -10.87 5.77 7.39
N LEU A 128 -11.11 5.33 6.15
CA LEU A 128 -10.17 5.48 5.04
C LEU A 128 -10.91 6.15 3.89
N ARG A 129 -10.44 7.36 3.57
CA ARG A 129 -11.02 8.20 2.52
C ARG A 129 -10.00 8.43 1.40
N ARG A 130 -10.20 7.74 0.27
CA ARG A 130 -9.44 7.98 -0.96
C ARG A 130 -9.74 9.40 -1.46
N SER A 131 -8.69 10.18 -1.67
CA SER A 131 -8.77 11.52 -2.24
C SER A 131 -8.41 11.54 -3.73
N ASP A 132 -7.57 10.60 -4.19
CA ASP A 132 -7.11 10.56 -5.58
C ASP A 132 -6.69 9.15 -6.00
N HIS A 133 -6.62 8.90 -7.31
CA HIS A 133 -6.05 7.67 -7.87
C HIS A 133 -5.48 7.86 -9.27
N ARG A 134 -4.59 6.95 -9.65
CA ARG A 134 -4.02 6.84 -10.99
C ARG A 134 -3.91 5.37 -11.38
N THR A 135 -4.33 5.05 -12.60
CA THR A 135 -4.24 3.69 -13.15
C THR A 135 -3.36 3.67 -14.40
N ALA A 136 -2.69 2.55 -14.65
CA ALA A 136 -2.08 2.24 -15.93
C ALA A 136 -2.17 0.74 -16.23
N ALA A 137 -2.60 0.41 -17.43
CA ALA A 137 -2.55 -0.96 -17.94
C ALA A 137 -1.11 -1.36 -18.27
N ILE A 138 -0.78 -2.62 -18.01
CA ILE A 138 0.40 -3.30 -18.51
C ILE A 138 -0.08 -4.26 -19.61
N GLY A 139 0.59 -4.25 -20.76
CA GLY A 139 0.12 -4.92 -21.97
C GLY A 139 -0.76 -3.99 -22.82
N SER A 140 -1.85 -4.51 -23.36
CA SER A 140 -2.81 -3.70 -24.14
C SER A 140 -3.82 -3.01 -23.22
N SER A 141 -4.24 -1.78 -23.55
CA SER A 141 -5.32 -1.11 -22.82
C SER A 141 -6.67 -1.84 -22.92
N THR A 142 -6.87 -2.65 -23.97
CA THR A 142 -8.10 -3.44 -24.19
C THR A 142 -8.03 -4.87 -23.65
N ASN A 143 -6.82 -5.40 -23.45
CA ASN A 143 -6.54 -6.73 -22.92
C ASN A 143 -5.30 -6.58 -22.02
N ALA A 144 -5.50 -5.97 -20.87
CA ALA A 144 -4.41 -5.71 -19.94
C ALA A 144 -4.04 -7.01 -19.24
N ASP A 145 -2.76 -7.41 -19.32
CA ASP A 145 -2.24 -8.57 -18.62
C ASP A 145 -2.16 -8.28 -17.11
N ALA A 146 -1.93 -7.02 -16.77
CA ALA A 146 -1.91 -6.52 -15.40
C ALA A 146 -2.28 -5.05 -15.33
N VAL A 147 -2.58 -4.55 -14.14
CA VAL A 147 -2.89 -3.14 -13.88
C VAL A 147 -2.05 -2.62 -12.72
N MET A 148 -1.45 -1.45 -12.95
CA MET A 148 -0.81 -0.64 -11.91
C MET A 148 -1.83 0.38 -11.40
N VAL A 149 -1.94 0.51 -10.08
CA VAL A 149 -2.85 1.47 -9.45
C VAL A 149 -2.11 2.18 -8.33
N ALA A 150 -2.04 3.51 -8.39
CA ALA A 150 -1.68 4.32 -7.25
C ALA A 150 -2.93 4.94 -6.65
N ILE A 151 -3.05 4.94 -5.33
CA ILE A 151 -4.10 5.67 -4.61
C ILE A 151 -3.48 6.62 -3.59
N ARG A 152 -4.15 7.74 -3.37
CA ARG A 152 -3.88 8.69 -2.29
C ARG A 152 -5.09 8.72 -1.36
N TYR A 153 -4.86 8.64 -0.05
CA TYR A 153 -5.94 8.62 0.94
C TYR A 153 -5.53 9.24 2.27
N ASP A 154 -6.55 9.65 3.03
CA ASP A 154 -6.43 9.99 4.43
C ASP A 154 -6.95 8.82 5.28
N LEU A 155 -6.35 8.60 6.44
CA LEU A 155 -6.68 7.50 7.34
C LEU A 155 -6.83 8.01 8.78
N THR A 156 -7.97 7.73 9.39
CA THR A 156 -8.25 8.02 10.79
C THR A 156 -8.36 6.72 11.58
N LEU A 157 -7.58 6.59 12.66
CA LEU A 157 -7.54 5.42 13.54
C LEU A 157 -7.81 5.81 14.99
N GLY A 158 -8.74 5.14 15.65
CA GLY A 158 -9.06 5.37 17.07
C GLY A 158 -9.03 4.08 17.87
N THR A 159 -8.35 4.09 19.02
CA THR A 159 -8.43 3.04 20.04
C THR A 159 -9.31 3.51 21.21
N GLN A 160 -9.63 2.63 22.15
CA GLN A 160 -10.37 2.98 23.37
C GLN A 160 -9.73 4.15 24.14
N GLN A 161 -8.40 4.21 24.19
CA GLN A 161 -7.66 5.30 24.87
C GLN A 161 -7.62 6.60 24.06
N SER A 162 -7.74 6.51 22.73
CA SER A 162 -7.65 7.65 21.80
C SER A 162 -8.98 7.97 21.11
N ALA A 163 -10.11 7.45 21.60
CA ALA A 163 -11.41 7.64 20.96
C ALA A 163 -11.86 9.12 20.92
N VAL A 164 -11.30 9.95 21.80
CA VAL A 164 -11.56 11.41 21.86
C VAL A 164 -10.58 12.21 20.99
N ASP A 165 -9.44 11.62 20.61
CA ASP A 165 -8.42 12.24 19.76
C ASP A 165 -7.80 11.17 18.83
N PRO A 166 -8.51 10.81 17.74
CA PRO A 166 -8.06 9.81 16.80
C PRO A 166 -6.72 10.18 16.15
N ARG A 167 -5.93 9.17 15.77
CA ARG A 167 -4.70 9.37 15.02
C ARG A 167 -5.02 9.50 13.54
N ASP A 168 -4.70 10.66 12.96
CA ASP A 168 -4.84 10.90 11.53
C ASP A 168 -3.50 10.75 10.80
N GLU A 169 -3.49 9.94 9.76
CA GLU A 169 -2.45 9.89 8.74
C GLU A 169 -2.99 10.55 7.46
N TRP A 170 -2.37 11.65 7.03
CA TRP A 170 -2.77 12.42 5.85
C TRP A 170 -1.89 12.10 4.66
N ASP A 171 -2.46 12.22 3.45
CA ASP A 171 -1.71 12.09 2.18
C ASP A 171 -0.91 10.77 2.08
N VAL A 172 -1.51 9.67 2.56
CA VAL A 172 -0.89 8.34 2.45
C VAL A 172 -1.00 7.87 1.00
N ARG A 173 0.13 7.39 0.46
CA ARG A 173 0.24 6.95 -0.94
C ARG A 173 0.75 5.52 -1.03
N VAL A 174 0.06 4.74 -1.84
CA VAL A 174 0.39 3.33 -2.07
C VAL A 174 0.16 2.99 -3.52
N THR A 175 1.06 2.17 -4.06
CA THR A 175 0.99 1.64 -5.41
C THR A 175 0.78 0.14 -5.35
N TYR A 176 -0.07 -0.34 -6.24
CA TYR A 176 -0.45 -1.73 -6.41
C TYR A 176 -0.14 -2.21 -7.81
N TYR A 177 0.31 -3.46 -7.91
CA TYR A 177 0.33 -4.23 -9.14
C TYR A 177 -0.67 -5.39 -8.97
N ILE A 178 -1.50 -5.60 -9.98
CA ILE A 178 -2.58 -6.58 -9.94
C ILE A 178 -2.59 -7.33 -11.27
N ASP A 179 -2.50 -8.65 -11.20
CA ASP A 179 -2.80 -9.52 -12.34
C ASP A 179 -3.80 -10.60 -11.93
N GLU A 180 -3.95 -11.63 -12.75
CA GLU A 180 -4.85 -12.76 -12.48
C GLU A 180 -4.37 -13.70 -11.37
N ASN A 181 -3.09 -13.64 -10.98
CA ASN A 181 -2.44 -14.59 -10.08
C ASN A 181 -2.18 -13.99 -8.70
N PHE A 182 -1.80 -12.71 -8.61
CA PHE A 182 -1.45 -12.09 -7.34
C PHE A 182 -1.59 -10.57 -7.33
N VAL A 183 -1.51 -10.04 -6.11
CA VAL A 183 -1.52 -8.61 -5.81
C VAL A 183 -0.24 -8.25 -5.06
N LEU A 184 0.48 -7.25 -5.58
CA LEU A 184 1.65 -6.66 -4.93
C LEU A 184 1.32 -5.26 -4.42
N ARG A 185 1.87 -4.89 -3.26
CA ARG A 185 1.68 -3.60 -2.61
C ARG A 185 3.02 -2.95 -2.30
N ALA A 186 3.16 -1.66 -2.60
CA ALA A 186 4.32 -0.88 -2.16
C ALA A 186 3.87 0.50 -1.63
N ARG A 187 4.32 0.85 -0.42
CA ARG A 187 4.02 2.15 0.20
C ARG A 187 5.04 3.18 -0.29
N TYR A 188 4.56 4.38 -0.62
CA TYR A 188 5.43 5.52 -0.89
C TYR A 188 5.73 6.26 0.41
N ASP A 189 7.01 6.34 0.78
CA ASP A 189 7.50 7.04 1.97
C ASP A 189 8.24 8.36 1.63
N GLY A 190 8.17 8.81 0.37
CA GLY A 190 8.80 10.03 -0.10
C GLY A 190 7.93 11.28 0.02
N VAL A 191 8.42 12.40 -0.53
CA VAL A 191 7.71 13.68 -0.58
C VAL A 191 7.56 14.06 -2.05
N ALA A 192 6.47 13.64 -2.68
CA ALA A 192 6.12 14.06 -4.05
C ALA A 192 4.85 14.91 -3.99
N GLU A 193 4.70 15.89 -4.87
CA GLU A 193 3.45 16.66 -4.95
C GLU A 193 2.38 15.88 -5.73
N ASP A 194 2.80 15.21 -6.81
CA ASP A 194 1.89 14.48 -7.71
C ASP A 194 1.78 12.99 -7.36
N LEU A 195 0.62 12.40 -7.72
CA LEU A 195 0.40 10.97 -7.64
C LEU A 195 1.04 10.26 -8.85
N SER A 196 2.16 9.58 -8.59
CA SER A 196 2.88 8.76 -9.56
C SER A 196 2.60 7.27 -9.32
N LEU A 197 3.01 6.43 -10.28
CA LEU A 197 2.99 4.97 -10.13
C LEU A 197 4.28 4.43 -9.49
N GLU A 198 4.96 5.28 -8.72
CA GLU A 198 6.11 4.92 -7.91
C GLU A 198 5.71 4.90 -6.43
N PRO A 199 6.22 3.94 -5.65
CA PRO A 199 7.21 2.95 -6.04
C PRO A 199 6.63 1.78 -6.83
N ASP A 200 7.38 1.27 -7.82
CA ASP A 200 6.99 0.08 -8.57
C ASP A 200 6.92 -1.18 -7.68
N PRO A 201 5.72 -1.75 -7.41
CA PRO A 201 5.55 -2.90 -6.53
C PRO A 201 6.22 -4.17 -7.07
N ARG A 202 6.46 -4.26 -8.38
CA ARG A 202 7.13 -5.41 -8.99
C ARG A 202 8.62 -5.47 -8.62
N ARG A 203 9.20 -4.33 -8.23
CA ARG A 203 10.62 -4.20 -7.86
C ARG A 203 10.82 -4.20 -6.36
N GLN A 204 9.98 -3.48 -5.63
CA GLN A 204 10.16 -3.22 -4.20
C GLN A 204 8.88 -3.33 -3.37
N GLY A 205 7.86 -4.01 -3.91
CA GLY A 205 6.63 -4.31 -3.20
C GLY A 205 6.62 -5.68 -2.54
N GLU A 206 5.58 -5.89 -1.76
CA GLU A 206 5.30 -7.11 -1.02
C GLU A 206 4.09 -7.84 -1.63
N LEU A 207 4.11 -9.17 -1.57
CA LEU A 207 2.99 -10.02 -1.97
C LEU A 207 1.88 -9.94 -0.91
N VAL A 208 0.74 -9.34 -1.25
CA VAL A 208 -0.38 -9.15 -0.32
C VAL A 208 -1.61 -9.99 -0.63
N ALA A 209 -1.68 -10.63 -1.80
CA ALA A 209 -2.69 -11.65 -2.07
C ALA A 209 -2.21 -12.59 -3.18
N CYS A 210 -2.63 -13.86 -3.10
CA CYS A 210 -2.69 -14.76 -4.23
C CYS A 210 -4.15 -15.01 -4.61
N LEU A 211 -4.38 -15.15 -5.90
CA LEU A 211 -5.69 -15.29 -6.53
C LEU A 211 -5.68 -16.67 -7.20
N SER A 212 -6.45 -17.60 -6.64
CA SER A 212 -6.51 -19.02 -7.05
C SER A 212 -7.95 -19.49 -7.12
#